data_AF-A0A4Q9XKT1-F1
#
_entry.id   AF-A0A4Q9XKT1-F1
#
_cell.length_a   1.000
_cell.length_b   1.000
_cell.length_c   1.000
_cell.angle_alpha   90.00
_cell.angle_beta   90.00
_cell.angle_gamma   90.00
#
_symmetry.space_group_name_H-M   'P 1'
#
loop_
_entity.id
_entity.type
_entity.pdbx_description
1 polymer ?
#
loop_
_entity_poly.entity_id
_entity_poly.type
_entity_poly.pdbx_seq_one_letter_code
_entity_poly.pdbx_strand_id
1 'polypeptide(L)'
;MKNKAEQHRAKIETLLSEPSVFKHQRDAARNTYLALQGETRAVIMAAEMQAGKSGVAFATACYQRKSLSDEDICNPKYLKDTLYVMTMADTSLLAQAKEDLKPAGNVVVSNLIHFLADIEKNFRRQDPKLIIVDECHYGSGDTSVRYEALFDYLQNENTECRVVFISATPLSALLATEGDSLINRGIPTKLVFHRTSDDYFGVREMLAEGQVIDLESRTRNIQFKSDAQDVFINHFNSYEGEGWALVRVPAGTAMEAKRFLAEHCVPEDNIFILGKKLSGVPEEEHTSIDDFKDEYKTAMEFGQKVIAITVAGCRAGINFGLDMKKNIIATWDSTVSNIAAVVQANIGRACGYHTNRKAIHFTNLDATRAYGELLSYLEQTCSKQATGNIKGLRDKYNDICKSYEVKGLDVGARVSKNGELRGRKKLNDSQTFLTDGYYAIPAKLHDLDFDFRIYTDDETVLQAIDAIRQVYLKDNPIAPKSSRSLRGYKWIKAHWVNGDTYDNPEKALALGTMWERALNLTEKLNIGEDVEFNLAVTPGGNEKTSDKEVAVKIFSVYNRSRRVTDKRCMTEEDVHDVCNWFGVVPDDTLLLIFKRGNYCPVRTSEKERTAKVQIAKGNILEGNHFQKVEEEA
;
A
#
# COMPACT_ATOMS: atom_id res chain seq x y z
N MET A 1 9.35 48.68 -22.31
CA MET A 1 8.81 47.34 -22.00
C MET A 1 9.71 46.22 -22.51
N LYS A 2 10.16 46.19 -23.77
CA LYS A 2 11.07 45.15 -24.32
C LYS A 2 12.28 44.80 -23.41
N ASN A 3 13.07 45.79 -22.99
CA ASN A 3 14.23 45.58 -22.12
C ASN A 3 13.87 44.91 -20.76
N LYS A 4 12.71 45.24 -20.17
CA LYS A 4 12.25 44.63 -18.91
C LYS A 4 11.80 43.17 -19.13
N ALA A 5 11.10 42.89 -20.22
CA ALA A 5 10.67 41.54 -20.56
C ALA A 5 11.88 40.63 -20.84
N GLU A 6 12.89 41.14 -21.55
CA GLU A 6 14.17 40.47 -21.78
C GLU A 6 14.91 40.18 -20.46
N GLN A 7 14.95 41.12 -19.52
CA GLN A 7 15.53 40.89 -18.19
C GLN A 7 14.81 39.77 -17.41
N HIS A 8 13.47 39.72 -17.47
CA HIS A 8 12.71 38.63 -16.85
C HIS A 8 13.03 37.28 -17.50
N ARG A 9 13.13 37.22 -18.84
CA ARG A 9 13.49 35.99 -19.54
C ARG A 9 14.94 35.56 -19.28
N ALA A 10 15.88 36.49 -19.20
CA ALA A 10 17.27 36.20 -18.84
C ALA A 10 17.38 35.54 -17.45
N LYS A 11 16.61 36.02 -16.46
CA LYS A 11 16.54 35.38 -15.13
C LYS A 11 16.02 33.93 -15.22
N ILE A 12 15.01 33.69 -16.05
CA ILE A 12 14.48 32.34 -16.25
C ILE A 12 15.52 31.43 -16.91
N GLU A 13 16.29 31.93 -17.90
CA GLU A 13 17.38 31.16 -18.49
C GLU A 13 18.46 30.79 -17.47
N THR A 14 18.80 31.71 -16.55
CA THR A 14 19.73 31.41 -15.45
C THR A 14 19.18 30.28 -14.56
N LEU A 15 17.90 30.31 -14.21
CA LEU A 15 17.27 29.25 -13.41
C LEU A 15 17.22 27.90 -14.15
N LEU A 16 17.07 27.91 -15.48
CA LEU A 16 17.08 26.71 -16.29
C LEU A 16 18.50 26.14 -16.46
N SER A 17 19.56 26.93 -16.26
CA SER A 17 20.94 26.50 -16.45
C SER A 17 21.48 25.67 -15.29
N GLU A 18 22.65 25.04 -15.49
CA GLU A 18 23.37 24.37 -14.41
C GLU A 18 24.00 25.41 -13.46
N PRO A 19 24.11 25.11 -12.15
CA PRO A 19 23.82 23.82 -11.49
C PRO A 19 22.36 23.62 -11.06
N SER A 20 21.44 24.55 -11.36
CA SER A 20 20.07 24.54 -10.83
C SER A 20 19.19 23.40 -11.36
N VAL A 21 19.33 23.07 -12.64
CA VAL A 21 18.59 21.98 -13.29
C VAL A 21 19.55 21.19 -14.15
N PHE A 22 19.50 19.86 -14.14
CA PHE A 22 20.35 19.04 -15.00
C PHE A 22 19.80 18.96 -16.43
N LYS A 23 20.67 18.69 -17.41
CA LYS A 23 20.28 18.62 -18.83
C LYS A 23 19.10 17.68 -19.10
N HIS A 24 19.14 16.45 -18.60
CA HIS A 24 18.05 15.48 -18.79
C HIS A 24 16.72 15.95 -18.17
N GLN A 25 16.75 16.73 -17.09
CA GLN A 25 15.56 17.33 -16.49
C GLN A 25 15.01 18.47 -17.35
N ARG A 26 15.87 19.36 -17.86
CA ARG A 26 15.49 20.40 -18.83
C ARG A 26 14.85 19.81 -20.08
N ASP A 27 15.44 18.76 -20.63
CA ASP A 27 14.96 18.11 -21.85
C ASP A 27 13.57 17.48 -21.63
N ALA A 28 13.37 16.79 -20.51
CA ALA A 28 12.06 16.25 -20.13
C ALA A 28 11.01 17.35 -19.89
N ALA A 29 11.38 18.42 -19.20
CA ALA A 29 10.49 19.57 -18.95
C ALA A 29 10.12 20.29 -20.25
N ARG A 30 11.07 20.46 -21.17
CA ARG A 30 10.84 21.05 -22.49
C ARG A 30 9.89 20.18 -23.30
N ASN A 31 10.11 18.86 -23.32
CA ASN A 31 9.23 17.93 -24.04
C ASN A 31 7.81 17.93 -23.44
N THR A 32 7.70 17.97 -22.11
CA THR A 32 6.42 18.10 -21.38
C THR A 32 5.71 19.40 -21.78
N TYR A 33 6.41 20.53 -21.75
CA TYR A 33 5.86 21.83 -22.10
C TYR A 33 5.45 21.94 -23.58
N LEU A 34 6.24 21.35 -24.49
CA LEU A 34 5.90 21.27 -25.91
C LEU A 34 4.71 20.35 -26.17
N ALA A 35 4.59 19.25 -25.43
CA ALA A 35 3.48 18.32 -25.57
C ALA A 35 2.13 18.96 -25.21
N LEU A 36 2.14 19.93 -24.29
CA LEU A 36 0.98 20.74 -23.94
C LEU A 36 0.54 21.71 -25.04
N GLN A 37 1.34 21.99 -26.07
CA GLN A 37 0.95 22.95 -27.12
C GLN A 37 -0.19 22.42 -28.01
N GLY A 38 -0.98 23.35 -28.57
CA GLY A 38 -2.17 23.03 -29.35
C GLY A 38 -3.36 22.60 -28.48
N GLU A 39 -4.09 21.58 -28.92
CA GLU A 39 -5.31 21.07 -28.26
C GLU A 39 -5.05 20.20 -27.02
N THR A 40 -3.78 19.89 -26.71
CA THR A 40 -3.44 19.03 -25.56
C THR A 40 -3.59 19.81 -24.26
N ARG A 41 -4.49 19.35 -23.39
CA ARG A 41 -4.72 19.98 -22.09
C ARG A 41 -3.99 19.28 -20.95
N ALA A 42 -3.74 17.98 -21.09
CA ALA A 42 -3.06 17.20 -20.07
C ALA A 42 -1.81 16.50 -20.62
N VAL A 43 -0.74 16.50 -19.83
CA VAL A 43 0.44 15.66 -20.08
C VAL A 43 0.73 14.80 -18.87
N ILE A 44 1.00 13.53 -19.11
CA ILE A 44 1.48 12.61 -18.09
C ILE A 44 2.98 12.44 -18.31
N MET A 45 3.76 12.97 -17.39
CA MET A 45 5.20 12.86 -17.39
C MET A 45 5.59 11.66 -16.53
N ALA A 46 5.97 10.60 -17.21
CA ALA A 46 6.46 9.36 -16.64
C ALA A 46 7.96 9.49 -16.39
N ALA A 47 8.43 9.25 -15.17
CA ALA A 47 9.84 9.30 -14.80
C ALA A 47 10.17 8.18 -13.85
N GLU A 48 11.38 7.63 -13.90
CA GLU A 48 11.80 6.65 -12.90
C GLU A 48 11.90 7.27 -11.50
N MET A 49 11.90 6.42 -10.47
CA MET A 49 12.03 6.90 -9.09
C MET A 49 13.38 7.56 -8.88
N GLN A 50 13.42 8.67 -8.13
CA GLN A 50 14.67 9.38 -7.85
C GLN A 50 15.39 9.89 -9.12
N ALA A 51 14.70 9.99 -10.26
CA ALA A 51 15.24 10.53 -11.52
C ALA A 51 15.36 12.08 -11.54
N GLY A 52 14.97 12.77 -10.46
CA GLY A 52 14.97 14.23 -10.40
C GLY A 52 13.68 14.88 -10.89
N LYS A 53 12.53 14.27 -10.55
CA LYS A 53 11.18 14.74 -10.89
C LYS A 53 10.90 16.19 -10.47
N SER A 54 11.34 16.60 -9.27
CA SER A 54 11.22 17.98 -8.79
C SER A 54 11.90 18.98 -9.72
N GLY A 55 13.08 18.64 -10.26
CA GLY A 55 13.79 19.47 -11.25
C GLY A 55 13.04 19.59 -12.58
N VAL A 56 12.36 18.52 -13.00
CA VAL A 56 11.47 18.55 -14.17
C VAL A 56 10.26 19.47 -13.92
N ALA A 57 9.64 19.37 -12.74
CA ALA A 57 8.53 20.25 -12.36
C ALA A 57 8.93 21.73 -12.33
N PHE A 58 10.07 22.01 -11.69
CA PHE A 58 10.67 23.34 -11.62
C PHE A 58 10.90 23.92 -13.03
N ALA A 59 11.59 23.17 -13.90
CA ALA A 59 11.87 23.61 -15.26
C ALA A 59 10.59 23.76 -16.10
N THR A 60 9.57 22.92 -15.88
CA THR A 60 8.28 23.03 -16.56
C THR A 60 7.57 24.33 -16.16
N ALA A 61 7.59 24.70 -14.87
CA ALA A 61 7.09 25.98 -14.38
C ALA A 61 7.85 27.18 -14.96
N CYS A 62 9.17 27.06 -15.12
CA CYS A 62 10.00 28.07 -15.80
C CYS A 62 9.62 28.24 -17.29
N TYR A 63 9.40 27.14 -18.02
CA TYR A 63 8.95 27.21 -19.41
C TYR A 63 7.56 27.83 -19.55
N GLN A 64 6.64 27.49 -18.64
CA GLN A 64 5.34 28.16 -18.56
C GLN A 64 5.51 29.67 -18.36
N ARG A 65 6.35 30.10 -17.41
CA ARG A 65 6.61 31.52 -17.17
C ARG A 65 7.20 32.22 -18.39
N LYS A 66 8.15 31.57 -19.06
CA LYS A 66 8.83 32.09 -20.26
C LYS A 66 7.85 32.31 -21.43
N SER A 67 6.76 31.54 -21.47
CA SER A 67 5.76 31.60 -22.53
C SER A 67 4.79 32.78 -22.46
N LEU A 68 4.81 33.54 -21.36
CA LEU A 68 4.02 34.74 -21.22
C LEU A 68 4.41 35.80 -22.27
N SER A 69 3.41 36.60 -22.67
CA SER A 69 3.62 37.77 -23.51
C SER A 69 4.54 38.78 -22.81
N ASP A 70 5.13 39.70 -23.59
CA ASP A 70 5.98 40.77 -23.04
C ASP A 70 5.24 41.65 -22.02
N GLU A 71 3.94 41.82 -22.21
CA GLU A 71 3.06 42.54 -21.29
C GLU A 71 2.82 41.72 -20.01
N ASP A 72 2.41 40.46 -20.15
CA ASP A 72 2.06 39.60 -19.02
C ASP A 72 3.25 39.33 -18.11
N ILE A 73 4.43 39.04 -18.69
CA ILE A 73 5.63 38.70 -17.93
C ILE A 73 6.13 39.88 -17.08
N CYS A 74 5.86 41.11 -17.54
CA CYS A 74 6.23 42.36 -16.86
C CYS A 74 5.18 42.84 -15.85
N ASN A 75 3.97 42.26 -15.88
CA ASN A 75 2.84 42.71 -15.07
C ASN A 75 2.88 42.07 -13.68
N PRO A 76 3.00 42.87 -12.59
CA PRO A 76 3.05 42.35 -11.23
C PRO A 76 1.73 41.70 -10.78
N LYS A 77 0.62 41.88 -11.50
CA LYS A 77 -0.63 41.17 -11.21
C LYS A 77 -0.60 39.69 -11.62
N TYR A 78 0.30 39.34 -12.53
CA TYR A 78 0.44 37.98 -13.06
C TYR A 78 1.68 37.28 -12.51
N LEU A 79 2.14 37.61 -11.30
CA LEU A 79 3.36 37.05 -10.71
C LEU A 79 3.28 35.53 -10.51
N LYS A 80 2.09 35.00 -10.21
CA LYS A 80 1.84 33.57 -10.02
C LYS A 80 1.04 33.02 -11.19
N ASP A 81 1.56 31.99 -11.85
CA ASP A 81 0.92 31.38 -13.03
C ASP A 81 0.90 29.85 -12.98
N THR A 82 1.62 29.26 -12.03
CA THR A 82 1.76 27.81 -11.90
C THR A 82 1.39 27.38 -10.48
N LEU A 83 0.51 26.40 -10.36
CA LEU A 83 0.15 25.75 -9.11
C LEU A 83 0.79 24.35 -9.09
N TYR A 84 1.62 24.09 -8.10
CA TYR A 84 2.17 22.76 -7.85
C TYR A 84 1.36 22.10 -6.74
N VAL A 85 0.82 20.92 -7.01
CA VAL A 85 -0.09 20.21 -6.12
C VAL A 85 0.49 18.85 -5.78
N MET A 86 0.65 18.60 -4.49
CA MET A 86 0.98 17.27 -3.99
C MET A 86 -0.29 16.48 -3.70
N THR A 87 -0.25 15.17 -3.94
CA THR A 87 -1.39 14.29 -3.65
C THR A 87 -1.63 14.06 -2.16
N MET A 88 -0.60 14.18 -1.33
CA MET A 88 -0.69 13.94 0.11
C MET A 88 -0.77 15.25 0.91
N ALA A 89 -1.41 15.18 2.07
CA ALA A 89 -1.42 16.24 3.08
C ALA A 89 -0.11 16.29 3.90
N ASP A 90 0.88 15.45 3.57
CA ASP A 90 2.15 15.38 4.31
C ASP A 90 2.88 16.72 4.27
N THR A 91 3.00 17.34 5.46
CA THR A 91 3.58 18.68 5.58
C THR A 91 5.09 18.68 5.35
N SER A 92 5.79 17.56 5.58
CA SER A 92 7.24 17.44 5.36
C SER A 92 7.56 17.40 3.87
N LEU A 93 6.79 16.63 3.10
CA LEU A 93 6.91 16.59 1.64
C LEU A 93 6.47 17.92 1.01
N LEU A 94 5.41 18.53 1.55
CA LEU A 94 4.98 19.86 1.12
C LEU A 94 6.06 20.94 1.42
N ALA A 95 6.73 20.86 2.57
CA ALA A 95 7.82 21.76 2.93
C ALA A 95 9.04 21.55 2.03
N GLN A 96 9.40 20.30 1.72
CA GLN A 96 10.46 19.98 0.79
C GLN A 96 10.15 20.52 -0.62
N ALA A 97 8.93 20.28 -1.13
CA ALA A 97 8.51 20.82 -2.43
C ALA A 97 8.50 22.36 -2.45
N LYS A 98 8.13 23.01 -1.34
CA LYS A 98 8.23 24.47 -1.20
C LYS A 98 9.65 24.96 -1.31
N GLU A 99 10.62 24.30 -0.68
CA GLU A 99 12.03 24.70 -0.75
C GLU A 99 12.61 24.41 -2.14
N ASP A 100 12.34 23.23 -2.71
CA ASP A 100 12.80 22.83 -4.06
C ASP A 100 12.31 23.81 -5.14
N LEU A 101 11.06 24.30 -5.03
CA LEU A 101 10.44 25.18 -6.02
C LEU A 101 10.56 26.67 -5.70
N LYS A 102 11.09 27.04 -4.53
CA LYS A 102 11.27 28.42 -4.07
C LYS A 102 11.97 29.34 -5.05
N PRO A 103 13.01 28.91 -5.81
CA PRO A 103 13.65 29.79 -6.79
C PRO A 103 12.71 30.20 -7.93
N ALA A 104 11.67 29.42 -8.22
CA ALA A 104 10.63 29.74 -9.18
C ALA A 104 9.54 30.59 -8.51
N GLY A 105 9.78 31.90 -8.46
CA GLY A 105 8.89 32.86 -7.81
C GLY A 105 7.46 32.91 -8.37
N ASN A 106 7.19 32.26 -9.51
CA ASN A 106 5.86 32.14 -10.12
C ASN A 106 5.03 30.94 -9.64
N VAL A 107 5.61 30.05 -8.85
CA VAL A 107 4.95 28.84 -8.36
C VAL A 107 4.25 29.11 -7.02
N VAL A 108 3.10 28.47 -6.83
CA VAL A 108 2.42 28.29 -5.54
C VAL A 108 2.38 26.79 -5.27
N VAL A 109 2.83 26.37 -4.09
CA VAL A 109 2.87 24.95 -3.70
C VAL A 109 1.73 24.66 -2.72
N SER A 110 0.90 23.67 -3.06
CA SER A 110 -0.30 23.27 -2.34
C SER A 110 -0.45 21.73 -2.32
N ASN A 111 -1.55 21.24 -1.77
CA ASN A 111 -1.95 19.83 -1.78
C ASN A 111 -3.40 19.68 -2.27
N LEU A 112 -3.82 18.45 -2.61
CA LEU A 112 -5.16 18.19 -3.14
C LEU A 112 -6.32 18.50 -2.16
N ILE A 113 -6.03 18.75 -0.88
CA ILE A 113 -7.05 19.16 0.11
C ILE A 113 -7.29 20.67 0.06
N HIS A 114 -6.23 21.47 -0.09
CA HIS A 114 -6.27 22.93 0.04
C HIS A 114 -6.15 23.69 -1.28
N PHE A 115 -5.96 23.01 -2.41
CA PHE A 115 -5.63 23.68 -3.68
C PHE A 115 -6.67 24.74 -4.11
N LEU A 116 -7.97 24.51 -3.92
CA LEU A 116 -9.01 25.51 -4.25
C LEU A 116 -8.88 26.77 -3.37
N ALA A 117 -8.69 26.60 -2.06
CA ALA A 117 -8.47 27.72 -1.15
C ALA A 117 -7.16 28.47 -1.46
N ASP A 118 -6.11 27.75 -1.87
CA ASP A 118 -4.86 28.36 -2.30
C ASP A 118 -4.98 29.07 -3.66
N ILE A 119 -5.85 28.60 -4.55
CA ILE A 119 -6.24 29.31 -5.78
C ILE A 119 -6.90 30.65 -5.39
N GLU A 120 -7.97 30.63 -4.61
CA GLU A 120 -8.66 31.86 -4.18
C GLU A 120 -7.70 32.85 -3.48
N LYS A 121 -6.80 32.34 -2.63
CA LYS A 121 -5.88 33.17 -1.86
C LYS A 121 -4.78 33.80 -2.72
N ASN A 122 -4.14 33.02 -3.61
CA ASN A 122 -2.90 33.40 -4.29
C ASN A 122 -3.08 33.78 -5.77
N PHE A 123 -4.20 33.38 -6.37
CA PHE A 123 -4.54 33.57 -7.79
C PHE A 123 -5.72 34.56 -7.96
N ARG A 124 -5.83 35.56 -7.08
CA ARG A 124 -6.95 36.54 -7.01
C ARG A 124 -7.24 37.34 -8.29
N ARG A 125 -6.28 37.43 -9.22
CA ARG A 125 -6.36 38.29 -10.41
C ARG A 125 -6.29 37.50 -11.72
N GLN A 126 -5.91 36.23 -11.66
CA GLN A 126 -5.89 35.29 -12.77
C GLN A 126 -5.87 33.89 -12.19
N ASP A 127 -6.59 32.96 -12.80
CA ASP A 127 -6.44 31.55 -12.50
C ASP A 127 -5.05 31.02 -12.88
N PRO A 128 -4.60 29.90 -12.27
CA PRO A 128 -3.38 29.22 -12.71
C PRO A 128 -3.47 28.83 -14.19
N LYS A 129 -2.41 29.14 -14.95
CA LYS A 129 -2.27 28.72 -16.36
C LYS A 129 -1.75 27.28 -16.47
N LEU A 130 -1.01 26.82 -15.45
CA LEU A 130 -0.47 25.47 -15.35
C LEU A 130 -0.71 24.89 -13.95
N ILE A 131 -1.20 23.67 -13.88
CA ILE A 131 -1.21 22.84 -12.66
C ILE A 131 -0.24 21.68 -12.85
N ILE A 132 0.72 21.52 -11.94
CA ILE A 132 1.62 20.35 -11.91
C ILE A 132 1.21 19.52 -10.70
N VAL A 133 0.82 18.26 -10.93
CA VAL A 133 0.48 17.30 -9.87
C VAL A 133 1.63 16.31 -9.75
N ASP A 134 2.29 16.29 -8.60
CA ASP A 134 3.38 15.33 -8.33
C ASP A 134 2.92 14.19 -7.42
N GLU A 135 3.63 13.05 -7.52
CA GLU A 135 3.37 11.83 -6.75
C GLU A 135 1.94 11.27 -6.95
N CYS A 136 1.51 11.17 -8.21
CA CYS A 136 0.14 10.82 -8.60
C CYS A 136 -0.26 9.33 -8.50
N HIS A 137 0.20 8.60 -7.48
CA HIS A 137 0.19 7.12 -7.48
C HIS A 137 -0.41 6.41 -6.27
N TYR A 138 -0.99 7.12 -5.32
CA TYR A 138 -1.45 6.48 -4.09
C TYR A 138 -2.86 5.89 -4.22
N GLY A 139 -2.90 4.56 -4.33
CA GLY A 139 -3.67 3.66 -3.45
C GLY A 139 -5.21 3.74 -3.44
N SER A 140 -5.81 2.67 -3.95
CA SER A 140 -7.19 2.14 -3.85
C SER A 140 -7.77 1.92 -2.42
N GLY A 141 -7.31 2.64 -1.41
CA GLY A 141 -7.91 2.59 -0.07
C GLY A 141 -9.12 3.52 0.05
N ASP A 142 -9.97 3.35 1.08
CA ASP A 142 -11.06 4.28 1.44
C ASP A 142 -10.59 5.74 1.69
N THR A 143 -9.28 5.98 1.66
CA THR A 143 -8.59 7.27 1.73
C THR A 143 -8.10 7.79 0.36
N SER A 144 -8.54 7.19 -0.75
CA SER A 144 -8.11 7.58 -2.11
C SER A 144 -8.36 9.06 -2.38
N VAL A 145 -7.32 9.73 -2.88
CA VAL A 145 -7.27 11.19 -3.04
C VAL A 145 -8.29 11.67 -4.07
N ARG A 146 -9.03 12.73 -3.70
CA ARG A 146 -10.17 13.32 -4.41
C ARG A 146 -9.73 14.10 -5.66
N TYR A 147 -9.23 13.41 -6.68
CA TYR A 147 -8.97 14.01 -8.00
C TYR A 147 -10.23 14.61 -8.63
N GLU A 148 -11.41 14.14 -8.23
CA GLU A 148 -12.71 14.66 -8.67
C GLU A 148 -12.77 16.19 -8.59
N ALA A 149 -12.40 16.79 -7.45
CA ALA A 149 -12.41 18.24 -7.29
C ALA A 149 -11.44 18.95 -8.27
N LEU A 150 -10.26 18.37 -8.51
CA LEU A 150 -9.31 18.91 -9.49
C LEU A 150 -9.86 18.78 -10.91
N PHE A 151 -10.45 17.64 -11.26
CA PHE A 151 -11.01 17.41 -12.59
C PHE A 151 -12.24 18.28 -12.83
N ASP A 152 -13.11 18.45 -11.85
CA ASP A 152 -14.26 19.35 -11.90
C ASP A 152 -13.81 20.79 -12.10
N TYR A 153 -12.78 21.25 -11.36
CA TYR A 153 -12.18 22.56 -11.56
C TYR A 153 -11.65 22.73 -13.00
N LEU A 154 -10.93 21.73 -13.53
CA LEU A 154 -10.38 21.77 -14.89
C LEU A 154 -11.45 21.73 -16.01
N GLN A 155 -12.62 21.15 -15.73
CA GLN A 155 -13.71 21.00 -16.70
C GLN A 155 -14.73 22.14 -16.65
N ASN A 156 -15.04 22.64 -15.45
CA ASN A 156 -16.17 23.53 -15.23
C ASN A 156 -15.75 24.96 -14.88
N GLU A 157 -14.57 25.16 -14.28
CA GLU A 157 -14.14 26.47 -13.79
C GLU A 157 -12.99 27.05 -14.63
N ASN A 158 -11.92 26.29 -14.83
CA ASN A 158 -10.73 26.74 -15.57
C ASN A 158 -10.47 25.83 -16.78
N THR A 159 -11.27 26.04 -17.82
CA THR A 159 -11.26 25.27 -19.07
C THR A 159 -10.03 25.49 -19.95
N GLU A 160 -9.24 26.53 -19.67
CA GLU A 160 -8.00 26.84 -20.39
C GLU A 160 -6.76 26.36 -19.63
N CYS A 161 -6.91 25.91 -18.38
CA CYS A 161 -5.80 25.39 -17.59
C CYS A 161 -5.17 24.18 -18.26
N ARG A 162 -3.84 24.14 -18.24
CA ARG A 162 -3.07 22.97 -18.63
C ARG A 162 -2.60 22.22 -17.39
N VAL A 163 -2.56 20.90 -17.46
CA VAL A 163 -2.21 20.05 -16.33
C VAL A 163 -1.10 19.06 -16.68
N VAL A 164 -0.14 18.90 -15.77
CA VAL A 164 0.94 17.91 -15.88
C VAL A 164 0.87 16.97 -14.68
N PHE A 165 0.76 15.67 -14.92
CA PHE A 165 0.86 14.63 -13.90
C PHE A 165 2.25 14.02 -13.91
N ILE A 166 2.98 14.12 -12.81
CA ILE A 166 4.33 13.59 -12.67
C ILE A 166 4.29 12.27 -11.90
N SER A 167 4.92 11.25 -12.49
CA SER A 167 4.59 9.88 -12.17
C SER A 167 5.80 8.93 -12.24
N ALA A 168 6.09 8.23 -11.13
CA ALA A 168 6.93 7.02 -11.11
C ALA A 168 6.36 5.83 -11.89
N THR A 169 5.03 5.74 -12.00
CA THR A 169 4.28 4.62 -12.58
C THR A 169 3.18 5.14 -13.51
N PRO A 170 3.48 5.41 -14.80
CA PRO A 170 2.62 6.19 -15.70
C PRO A 170 1.18 5.72 -15.79
N LEU A 171 0.96 4.42 -15.70
CA LEU A 171 -0.38 3.86 -15.80
C LEU A 171 -1.23 4.10 -14.56
N SER A 172 -0.64 4.24 -13.38
CA SER A 172 -1.38 4.61 -12.17
C SER A 172 -2.01 6.00 -12.30
N ALA A 173 -1.33 6.93 -13.00
CA ALA A 173 -1.87 8.26 -13.32
C ALA A 173 -2.97 8.22 -14.39
N LEU A 174 -2.85 7.31 -15.37
CA LEU A 174 -3.82 7.14 -16.46
C LEU A 174 -5.09 6.39 -16.06
N LEU A 175 -4.96 5.43 -15.15
CA LEU A 175 -5.99 4.46 -14.77
C LEU A 175 -6.52 4.71 -13.35
N ALA A 176 -6.16 5.83 -12.71
CA ALA A 176 -6.84 6.32 -11.53
C ALA A 176 -8.33 6.45 -11.89
N THR A 177 -9.09 5.44 -11.50
CA THR A 177 -10.54 5.21 -11.67
C THR A 177 -11.02 4.85 -13.09
N GLU A 178 -11.49 3.61 -13.25
CA GLU A 178 -12.45 3.29 -14.31
C GLU A 178 -13.76 4.02 -14.01
N GLY A 179 -13.85 5.27 -14.46
CA GLY A 179 -14.99 6.16 -14.27
C GLY A 179 -14.60 7.63 -14.45
N ASP A 180 -13.60 8.09 -13.69
CA ASP A 180 -13.26 9.52 -13.55
C ASP A 180 -11.87 9.91 -14.11
N SER A 181 -11.19 9.04 -14.86
CA SER A 181 -9.91 9.38 -15.48
C SER A 181 -10.03 10.55 -16.47
N LEU A 182 -8.94 11.30 -16.68
CA LEU A 182 -8.83 12.39 -17.68
C LEU A 182 -9.37 11.98 -19.06
N ILE A 183 -9.12 10.72 -19.44
CA ILE A 183 -9.52 10.14 -20.72
C ILE A 183 -11.04 9.99 -20.80
N ASN A 184 -11.64 9.44 -19.74
CA ASN A 184 -13.10 9.28 -19.67
C ASN A 184 -13.82 10.63 -19.65
N ARG A 185 -13.17 11.63 -19.06
CA ARG A 185 -13.61 13.03 -19.00
C ARG A 185 -13.34 13.84 -20.27
N GLY A 186 -12.81 13.19 -21.33
CA GLY A 186 -12.60 13.79 -22.65
C GLY A 186 -11.46 14.80 -22.72
N ILE A 187 -10.57 14.85 -21.72
CA ILE A 187 -9.45 15.79 -21.69
C ILE A 187 -8.33 15.28 -22.61
N PRO A 188 -7.96 16.02 -23.68
CA PRO A 188 -6.91 15.59 -24.61
C PRO A 188 -5.57 15.44 -23.88
N THR A 189 -5.08 14.20 -23.82
CA THR A 189 -3.95 13.80 -22.98
C THR A 189 -2.83 13.19 -23.81
N LYS A 190 -1.58 13.60 -23.55
CA LYS A 190 -0.37 12.96 -24.08
C LYS A 190 0.50 12.42 -22.95
N LEU A 191 1.39 11.50 -23.27
CA LEU A 191 2.40 10.98 -22.35
C LEU A 191 3.80 11.37 -22.81
N VAL A 192 4.62 11.82 -21.87
CA VAL A 192 6.05 12.11 -22.05
C VAL A 192 6.82 11.20 -21.11
N PHE A 193 7.87 10.56 -21.61
CA PHE A 193 8.79 9.78 -20.78
C PHE A 193 10.06 10.59 -20.52
N HIS A 194 10.43 10.72 -19.25
CA HIS A 194 11.69 11.27 -18.81
C HIS A 194 12.77 10.21 -18.90
N ARG A 195 13.59 10.32 -19.94
CA ARG A 195 14.79 9.51 -20.06
C ARG A 195 15.85 10.02 -19.08
N THR A 196 16.30 9.14 -18.19
CA THR A 196 17.43 9.41 -17.29
C THR A 196 18.74 9.49 -18.08
N SER A 197 19.78 10.10 -17.49
CA SER A 197 21.13 10.07 -18.07
C SER A 197 21.81 8.73 -17.77
N ASP A 198 22.90 8.45 -18.47
CA ASP A 198 23.65 7.20 -18.34
C ASP A 198 24.26 6.99 -16.94
N ASP A 199 24.39 8.06 -16.16
CA ASP A 199 24.87 8.01 -14.76
C ASP A 199 23.79 7.56 -13.75
N TYR A 200 22.54 7.43 -14.20
CA TYR A 200 21.44 6.96 -13.36
C TYR A 200 21.50 5.45 -13.19
N PHE A 201 21.38 5.00 -11.94
CA PHE A 201 21.28 3.59 -11.59
C PHE A 201 19.89 3.30 -11.04
N GLY A 202 19.09 2.56 -11.81
CA GLY A 202 17.71 2.24 -11.50
C GLY A 202 17.41 0.75 -11.53
N VAL A 203 16.12 0.45 -11.59
CA VAL A 203 15.61 -0.93 -11.52
C VAL A 203 16.12 -1.79 -12.67
N ARG A 204 16.27 -1.23 -13.88
CA ARG A 204 16.74 -1.97 -15.05
C ARG A 204 18.21 -2.36 -14.90
N GLU A 205 19.04 -1.45 -14.40
CA GLU A 205 20.46 -1.70 -14.17
C GLU A 205 20.65 -2.71 -13.03
N MET A 206 19.90 -2.59 -11.93
CA MET A 206 19.91 -3.57 -10.83
C MET A 206 19.51 -4.98 -11.29
N LEU A 207 18.49 -5.09 -12.17
CA LEU A 207 18.09 -6.38 -12.76
C LEU A 207 19.20 -6.95 -13.66
N ALA A 208 19.84 -6.11 -14.48
CA ALA A 208 20.90 -6.53 -15.40
C ALA A 208 22.16 -7.00 -14.65
N GLU A 209 22.48 -6.38 -13.51
CA GLU A 209 23.60 -6.76 -12.66
C GLU A 209 23.29 -7.92 -11.70
N GLY A 210 22.07 -8.49 -11.75
CA GLY A 210 21.69 -9.62 -10.89
C GLY A 210 21.56 -9.25 -9.41
N GLN A 211 21.31 -7.98 -9.10
CA GLN A 211 21.21 -7.47 -7.73
C GLN A 211 19.83 -7.69 -7.10
N VAL A 212 18.85 -8.22 -7.85
CA VAL A 212 17.48 -8.42 -7.37
C VAL A 212 17.25 -9.91 -7.07
N ILE A 213 16.98 -10.22 -5.82
CA ILE A 213 16.66 -11.58 -5.35
C ILE A 213 15.17 -11.66 -5.06
N ASP A 214 14.52 -12.70 -5.58
CA ASP A 214 13.09 -12.87 -5.40
C ASP A 214 12.72 -13.24 -3.97
N LEU A 215 11.61 -12.66 -3.49
CA LEU A 215 10.95 -13.04 -2.26
C LEU A 215 9.61 -13.72 -2.59
N GLU A 216 9.64 -15.05 -2.65
CA GLU A 216 8.46 -15.89 -2.81
C GLU A 216 7.43 -15.64 -1.68
N SER A 217 6.15 -15.94 -1.93
CA SER A 217 5.07 -15.64 -0.96
C SER A 217 5.30 -16.19 0.45
N ARG A 218 6.02 -17.31 0.57
CA ARG A 218 6.31 -18.00 1.85
C ARG A 218 7.51 -17.41 2.61
N THR A 219 8.42 -16.71 1.93
CA THR A 219 9.75 -16.33 2.47
C THR A 219 9.91 -14.82 2.67
N ARG A 220 8.84 -14.04 2.53
CA ARG A 220 8.85 -12.56 2.64
C ARG A 220 9.05 -12.01 4.04
N ASN A 221 8.69 -12.78 5.06
CA ASN A 221 9.00 -12.39 6.42
C ASN A 221 10.45 -12.79 6.68
N ILE A 222 11.30 -11.80 6.95
CA ILE A 222 12.73 -12.00 7.21
C ILE A 222 12.98 -12.92 8.41
N GLN A 223 12.00 -13.14 9.27
CA GLN A 223 12.08 -14.05 10.41
C GLN A 223 11.94 -15.53 10.00
N PHE A 224 11.36 -15.82 8.83
CA PHE A 224 11.18 -17.19 8.37
C PHE A 224 12.41 -17.65 7.59
N LYS A 225 12.91 -18.83 7.98
CA LYS A 225 14.07 -19.43 7.33
C LYS A 225 13.82 -19.65 5.85
N SER A 226 14.76 -19.16 5.04
CA SER A 226 14.74 -19.27 3.59
C SER A 226 16.12 -19.03 3.00
N ASP A 227 16.35 -19.51 1.77
CA ASP A 227 17.61 -19.24 1.06
C ASP A 227 17.86 -17.73 0.90
N ALA A 228 16.80 -16.95 0.67
CA ALA A 228 16.88 -15.49 0.60
C ALA A 228 17.32 -14.86 1.93
N GLN A 229 16.82 -15.36 3.07
CA GLN A 229 17.25 -14.94 4.40
C GLN A 229 18.74 -15.25 4.62
N ASP A 230 19.17 -16.47 4.28
CA ASP A 230 20.57 -16.87 4.40
C ASP A 230 21.48 -15.99 3.53
N VAL A 231 21.06 -15.68 2.29
CA VAL A 231 21.81 -14.76 1.41
C VAL A 231 21.84 -13.34 1.98
N PHE A 232 20.74 -12.82 2.54
CA PHE A 232 20.71 -11.50 3.19
C PHE A 232 21.71 -11.44 4.34
N ILE A 233 21.65 -12.40 5.27
CA ILE A 233 22.51 -12.45 6.46
C ILE A 233 23.98 -12.60 6.04
N ASN A 234 24.28 -13.54 5.16
CA ASN A 234 25.65 -13.78 4.70
C ASN A 234 26.22 -12.57 3.97
N HIS A 235 25.44 -11.95 3.07
CA HIS A 235 25.87 -10.74 2.36
C HIS A 235 26.11 -9.58 3.32
N PHE A 236 25.18 -9.34 4.26
CA PHE A 236 25.31 -8.26 5.23
C PHE A 236 26.51 -8.45 6.17
N ASN A 237 26.72 -9.68 6.67
CA ASN A 237 27.81 -9.97 7.60
C ASN A 237 29.18 -9.99 6.91
N SER A 238 29.26 -10.53 5.69
CA SER A 238 30.52 -10.56 4.90
C SER A 238 30.87 -9.22 4.26
N TYR A 239 29.95 -8.24 4.25
CA TYR A 239 30.25 -6.90 3.77
C TYR A 239 31.34 -6.25 4.63
N GLU A 240 32.48 -5.94 3.99
CA GLU A 240 33.61 -5.26 4.62
C GLU A 240 33.36 -3.75 4.72
N GLY A 241 33.60 -3.21 5.91
CA GLY A 241 33.44 -1.78 6.20
C GLY A 241 32.04 -1.40 6.66
N GLU A 242 31.80 -0.10 6.69
CA GLU A 242 30.57 0.53 7.10
C GLU A 242 29.45 0.43 6.05
N GLY A 243 28.21 0.50 6.52
CA GLY A 243 27.05 0.57 5.65
C GLY A 243 25.76 0.26 6.38
N TRP A 244 24.66 0.13 5.64
CA TRP A 244 23.37 -0.09 6.27
C TRP A 244 22.41 -0.92 5.44
N ALA A 245 21.42 -1.51 6.10
CA ALA A 245 20.32 -2.21 5.43
C ALA A 245 18.97 -1.57 5.75
N LEU A 246 18.07 -1.64 4.77
CA LEU A 246 16.69 -1.20 4.92
C LEU A 246 15.75 -2.40 4.84
N VAL A 247 15.10 -2.73 5.95
CA VAL A 247 14.23 -3.89 6.10
C VAL A 247 12.79 -3.41 6.28
N ARG A 248 11.88 -3.88 5.42
CA ARG A 248 10.46 -3.56 5.51
C ARG A 248 9.65 -4.79 5.89
N VAL A 249 8.93 -4.70 7.01
CA VAL A 249 8.19 -5.80 7.62
C VAL A 249 6.68 -5.52 7.74
N PRO A 250 5.84 -6.57 7.84
CA PRO A 250 4.42 -6.42 8.10
C PRO A 250 4.10 -5.67 9.41
N ALA A 251 2.90 -5.07 9.49
CA ALA A 251 2.42 -4.42 10.71
C ALA A 251 2.35 -5.41 11.88
N GLY A 252 2.84 -4.99 13.05
CA GLY A 252 2.87 -5.82 14.26
C GLY A 252 4.02 -6.82 14.32
N THR A 253 5.01 -6.76 13.42
CA THR A 253 6.15 -7.72 13.40
C THR A 253 7.52 -7.07 13.56
N ALA A 254 7.57 -5.77 13.88
CA ALA A 254 8.79 -4.99 13.85
C ALA A 254 9.75 -5.34 15.00
N MET A 255 9.23 -5.59 16.20
CA MET A 255 10.05 -5.98 17.36
C MET A 255 10.64 -7.37 17.19
N GLU A 256 9.86 -8.31 16.63
CA GLU A 256 10.34 -9.65 16.31
C GLU A 256 11.43 -9.61 15.24
N ALA A 257 11.30 -8.72 14.24
CA ALA A 257 12.34 -8.52 13.24
C ALA A 257 13.59 -7.87 13.84
N LYS A 258 13.43 -6.91 14.76
CA LYS A 258 14.55 -6.29 15.49
C LYS A 258 15.35 -7.35 16.26
N ARG A 259 14.68 -8.18 17.06
CA ARG A 259 15.32 -9.28 17.81
C ARG A 259 16.03 -10.27 16.90
N PHE A 260 15.36 -10.70 15.84
CA PHE A 260 15.94 -11.62 14.86
C PHE A 260 17.22 -11.05 14.24
N LEU A 261 17.20 -9.79 13.81
CA LEU A 261 18.37 -9.13 13.22
C LEU A 261 19.46 -8.84 14.25
N ALA A 262 19.09 -8.63 15.52
CA ALA A 262 20.05 -8.47 16.62
C ALA A 262 20.86 -9.74 16.86
N GLU A 263 20.20 -10.90 16.78
CA GLU A 263 20.84 -12.21 16.96
C GLU A 263 21.76 -12.60 15.80
N HIS A 264 21.48 -12.13 14.58
CA HIS A 264 22.12 -12.63 13.37
C HIS A 264 23.02 -11.63 12.63
N CYS A 265 22.87 -10.32 12.85
CA CYS A 265 23.52 -9.30 12.03
C CYS A 265 24.35 -8.29 12.85
N VAL A 266 23.70 -7.44 13.64
CA VAL A 266 24.34 -6.33 14.39
C VAL A 266 23.74 -6.23 15.79
N PRO A 267 24.45 -5.64 16.77
CA PRO A 267 23.87 -5.40 18.10
C PRO A 267 22.55 -4.63 18.03
N GLU A 268 21.69 -4.83 19.03
CA GLU A 268 20.36 -4.24 19.09
C GLU A 268 20.38 -2.70 19.00
N ASP A 269 21.40 -2.06 19.58
CA ASP A 269 21.62 -0.61 19.55
C ASP A 269 21.82 -0.05 18.13
N ASN A 270 22.20 -0.89 17.18
CA ASN A 270 22.43 -0.52 15.78
C ASN A 270 21.20 -0.82 14.89
N ILE A 271 20.04 -1.12 15.48
CA ILE A 271 18.80 -1.44 14.76
C ILE A 271 17.71 -0.45 15.15
N PHE A 272 17.21 0.31 14.16
CA PHE A 272 16.29 1.43 14.37
C PHE A 272 14.94 1.15 13.72
N ILE A 273 13.84 1.28 14.47
CA ILE A 273 12.48 1.12 13.93
C ILE A 273 11.94 2.50 13.53
N LEU A 274 11.88 2.76 12.23
CA LEU A 274 11.46 4.05 11.68
C LEU A 274 9.94 4.20 11.69
N GLY A 275 9.44 5.21 12.39
CA GLY A 275 8.03 5.59 12.41
C GLY A 275 7.58 6.08 13.78
N LYS A 276 6.29 6.45 13.90
CA LYS A 276 5.66 6.79 15.18
C LYS A 276 4.32 6.08 15.31
N LYS A 277 3.94 5.71 16.54
CA LYS A 277 2.66 5.06 16.87
C LYS A 277 2.46 3.76 16.08
N LEU A 278 3.52 2.96 15.98
CA LEU A 278 3.49 1.69 15.26
C LEU A 278 2.81 0.62 16.13
N SER A 279 1.90 -0.15 15.53
CA SER A 279 1.22 -1.24 16.24
C SER A 279 2.24 -2.31 16.65
N GLY A 280 2.25 -2.66 17.94
CA GLY A 280 3.16 -3.67 18.50
C GLY A 280 4.59 -3.18 18.77
N VAL A 281 4.85 -1.87 18.69
CA VAL A 281 6.16 -1.27 18.98
C VAL A 281 6.01 -0.28 20.14
N PRO A 282 6.80 -0.40 21.22
CA PRO A 282 6.84 0.57 22.30
C PRO A 282 7.22 1.98 21.83
N GLU A 283 6.85 3.03 22.58
CA GLU A 283 7.10 4.41 22.13
C GLU A 283 8.59 4.77 22.11
N GLU A 284 9.35 4.22 23.04
CA GLU A 284 10.80 4.33 23.19
C GLU A 284 11.59 3.68 22.04
N GLU A 285 10.96 2.74 21.32
CA GLU A 285 11.56 2.03 20.18
C GLU A 285 11.37 2.77 18.85
N HIS A 286 10.62 3.88 18.86
CA HIS A 286 10.37 4.69 17.67
C HIS A 286 11.55 5.63 17.37
N THR A 287 12.12 5.50 16.18
CA THR A 287 13.16 6.41 15.67
C THR A 287 12.58 7.29 14.57
N SER A 288 12.83 8.61 14.62
CA SER A 288 12.50 9.48 13.49
C SER A 288 13.53 9.32 12.36
N ILE A 289 13.20 9.82 11.16
CA ILE A 289 14.11 9.72 10.01
C ILE A 289 15.37 10.56 10.23
N ASP A 290 15.22 11.75 10.82
CA ASP A 290 16.33 12.66 11.04
C ASP A 290 17.25 12.11 12.14
N ASP A 291 16.67 11.59 13.23
CA ASP A 291 17.45 10.90 14.26
C ASP A 291 18.21 9.70 13.66
N PHE A 292 17.54 8.88 12.84
CA PHE A 292 18.21 7.76 12.16
C PHE A 292 19.33 8.22 11.22
N LYS A 293 19.18 9.36 10.52
CA LYS A 293 20.25 9.90 9.67
C LYS A 293 21.46 10.32 10.49
N ASP A 294 21.26 10.82 11.69
CA ASP A 294 22.36 11.22 12.58
C ASP A 294 23.02 10.02 13.24
N GLU A 295 22.23 9.02 13.67
CA GLU A 295 22.75 7.72 14.14
C GLU A 295 23.54 6.98 13.05
N TYR A 296 23.02 6.98 11.81
CA TYR A 296 23.73 6.44 10.66
C TYR A 296 25.09 7.12 10.47
N LYS A 297 25.17 8.46 10.49
CA LYS A 297 26.47 9.16 10.33
C LYS A 297 27.46 8.77 11.41
N THR A 298 26.99 8.77 12.67
CA THR A 298 27.81 8.34 13.82
C THR A 298 28.32 6.92 13.59
N ALA A 299 27.46 5.99 13.21
CA ALA A 299 27.87 4.62 12.92
C ALA A 299 28.91 4.53 11.78
N MET A 300 28.76 5.33 10.71
CA MET A 300 29.75 5.36 9.61
C MET A 300 31.11 5.86 10.11
N GLU A 301 31.17 6.87 10.98
CA GLU A 301 32.44 7.38 11.56
C GLU A 301 33.19 6.31 12.37
N PHE A 302 32.45 5.38 12.98
CA PHE A 302 33.02 4.25 13.73
C PHE A 302 33.23 2.98 12.88
N GLY A 303 33.01 3.03 11.57
CA GLY A 303 33.16 1.87 10.70
C GLY A 303 32.10 0.78 10.93
N GLN A 304 30.94 1.16 11.46
CA GLN A 304 29.89 0.22 11.88
C GLN A 304 28.82 0.00 10.81
N LYS A 305 28.06 -1.09 10.99
CA LYS A 305 26.88 -1.39 10.20
C LYS A 305 25.61 -1.13 11.03
N VAL A 306 24.57 -0.59 10.37
CA VAL A 306 23.26 -0.31 11.01
C VAL A 306 22.11 -0.85 10.17
N ILE A 307 20.96 -1.08 10.81
CA ILE A 307 19.75 -1.55 10.13
C ILE A 307 18.58 -0.62 10.45
N ALA A 308 17.86 -0.18 9.43
CA ALA A 308 16.57 0.48 9.58
C ALA A 308 15.43 -0.49 9.28
N ILE A 309 14.49 -0.62 10.22
CA ILE A 309 13.24 -1.37 10.05
C ILE A 309 12.11 -0.38 9.77
N THR A 310 11.31 -0.66 8.75
CA THR A 310 10.09 0.09 8.43
C THR A 310 8.89 -0.84 8.44
N VAL A 311 7.75 -0.33 8.88
CA VAL A 311 6.50 -1.09 8.94
C VAL A 311 5.65 -0.84 7.69
N ALA A 312 4.83 -1.82 7.30
CA ALA A 312 3.81 -1.71 6.26
C ALA A 312 2.89 -0.49 6.51
N GLY A 313 3.18 0.63 5.84
CA GLY A 313 2.46 1.89 6.04
C GLY A 313 3.35 3.12 5.91
N CYS A 314 4.66 2.98 6.10
CA CYS A 314 5.67 4.00 5.79
C CYS A 314 5.83 4.15 4.27
N ARG A 315 4.75 4.53 3.60
CA ARG A 315 4.57 4.50 2.15
C ARG A 315 4.84 5.89 1.58
N ALA A 316 6.12 6.06 1.26
CA ALA A 316 6.72 7.02 0.33
C ALA A 316 7.21 8.38 0.86
N GLY A 317 8.12 8.98 0.08
CA GLY A 317 8.65 10.33 0.30
C GLY A 317 10.04 10.42 0.94
N ILE A 318 10.53 9.38 1.61
CA ILE A 318 11.80 9.46 2.35
C ILE A 318 12.99 9.48 1.38
N ASN A 319 13.68 10.62 1.33
CA ASN A 319 14.96 10.75 0.67
C ASN A 319 16.11 10.47 1.67
N PHE A 320 16.78 9.33 1.50
CA PHE A 320 17.98 8.97 2.26
C PHE A 320 19.25 9.71 1.81
N GLY A 321 19.16 10.55 0.78
CA GLY A 321 20.30 11.33 0.28
C GLY A 321 21.32 10.48 -0.48
N LEU A 322 22.33 11.15 -1.04
CA LEU A 322 23.32 10.49 -1.89
C LEU A 322 24.25 9.58 -1.08
N ASP A 323 24.65 10.02 0.11
CA ASP A 323 25.61 9.31 0.95
C ASP A 323 25.09 7.94 1.40
N MET A 324 23.90 7.90 2.00
CA MET A 324 23.29 6.63 2.43
C MET A 324 23.05 5.69 1.24
N LYS A 325 22.68 6.19 0.05
CA LYS A 325 22.53 5.34 -1.14
C LYS A 325 23.86 4.73 -1.59
N LYS A 326 24.97 5.44 -1.44
CA LYS A 326 26.31 4.90 -1.73
C LYS A 326 26.69 3.75 -0.79
N ASN A 327 26.20 3.79 0.45
CA ASN A 327 26.59 2.85 1.52
C ASN A 327 25.48 1.83 1.87
N ILE A 328 24.43 1.72 1.07
CA ILE A 328 23.40 0.70 1.28
C ILE A 328 23.95 -0.69 0.94
N ILE A 329 23.86 -1.61 1.87
CA ILE A 329 24.33 -3.00 1.73
C ILE A 329 23.22 -3.87 1.17
N ALA A 330 22.03 -3.79 1.76
CA ALA A 330 20.91 -4.61 1.33
C ALA A 330 19.56 -3.95 1.61
N THR A 331 18.55 -4.34 0.83
CA THR A 331 17.16 -4.00 1.14
C THR A 331 16.29 -5.23 1.18
N TRP A 332 15.40 -5.34 2.16
CA TRP A 332 14.43 -6.41 2.26
C TRP A 332 13.00 -5.86 2.20
N ASP A 333 12.17 -6.32 1.27
CA ASP A 333 10.81 -5.82 1.11
C ASP A 333 9.73 -6.90 1.07
N SER A 334 8.95 -6.99 2.15
CA SER A 334 7.86 -7.95 2.29
C SER A 334 6.61 -7.66 1.43
N THR A 335 6.59 -6.59 0.62
CA THR A 335 5.40 -6.11 -0.10
C THR A 335 4.92 -7.06 -1.21
N VAL A 336 3.61 -7.37 -1.22
CA VAL A 336 2.93 -8.34 -2.13
C VAL A 336 2.01 -7.69 -3.17
N SER A 337 1.96 -6.37 -3.18
CA SER A 337 1.00 -5.60 -3.96
C SER A 337 1.37 -5.51 -5.45
N ASN A 338 0.65 -4.67 -6.17
CA ASN A 338 0.89 -4.33 -7.57
C ASN A 338 2.31 -3.76 -7.82
N ILE A 339 2.66 -3.67 -9.11
CA ILE A 339 3.93 -3.14 -9.60
C ILE A 339 4.31 -1.84 -8.89
N ALA A 340 3.39 -0.88 -8.80
CA ALA A 340 3.66 0.43 -8.21
C ALA A 340 4.12 0.34 -6.76
N ALA A 341 3.42 -0.43 -5.94
CA ALA A 341 3.76 -0.52 -4.53
C ALA A 341 5.01 -1.36 -4.24
N VAL A 342 5.46 -2.21 -5.17
CA VAL A 342 6.77 -2.88 -5.10
C VAL A 342 7.89 -1.90 -5.44
N VAL A 343 7.81 -1.26 -6.61
CA VAL A 343 8.90 -0.37 -7.06
C VAL A 343 9.01 0.87 -6.18
N GLN A 344 7.89 1.41 -5.70
CA GLN A 344 7.85 2.55 -4.78
C GLN A 344 8.41 2.28 -3.38
N ALA A 345 8.68 1.03 -3.08
CA ALA A 345 9.19 0.62 -1.80
C ALA A 345 10.72 0.64 -1.76
N ASN A 346 11.37 -0.35 -1.15
CA ASN A 346 12.80 -0.21 -0.84
C ASN A 346 13.69 -0.17 -2.09
N ILE A 347 13.39 -0.94 -3.13
CA ILE A 347 14.19 -0.95 -4.37
C ILE A 347 14.21 0.42 -5.06
N GLY A 348 13.08 1.11 -5.13
CA GLY A 348 13.02 2.45 -5.72
C GLY A 348 13.69 3.54 -4.88
N ARG A 349 13.85 3.32 -3.57
CA ARG A 349 14.63 4.21 -2.69
C ARG A 349 16.13 4.05 -2.90
N ALA A 350 16.56 2.87 -3.32
CA ALA A 350 17.93 2.57 -3.69
C ALA A 350 18.30 3.06 -5.10
N CYS A 351 17.35 3.56 -5.90
CA CYS A 351 17.65 4.14 -7.22
C CYS A 351 18.23 5.57 -7.10
N GLY A 352 19.02 5.98 -8.09
CA GLY A 352 19.48 7.36 -8.24
C GLY A 352 20.85 7.50 -8.89
N TYR A 353 21.44 8.69 -8.72
CA TYR A 353 22.74 9.06 -9.28
C TYR A 353 23.89 8.73 -8.31
N HIS A 354 24.21 7.45 -8.16
CA HIS A 354 25.29 6.97 -7.29
C HIS A 354 26.06 5.80 -7.91
N THR A 355 27.20 5.47 -7.29
CA THR A 355 28.16 4.47 -7.74
C THR A 355 28.05 3.12 -7.02
N ASN A 356 27.09 2.95 -6.11
CA ASN A 356 26.88 1.66 -5.46
C ASN A 356 26.41 0.62 -6.48
N ARG A 357 27.18 -0.47 -6.60
CA ARG A 357 26.94 -1.65 -7.45
C ARG A 357 27.05 -2.95 -6.66
N LYS A 358 27.14 -2.85 -5.32
CA LYS A 358 27.31 -4.01 -4.43
C LYS A 358 26.04 -4.37 -3.69
N ALA A 359 25.08 -3.44 -3.59
CA ALA A 359 23.85 -3.65 -2.86
C ALA A 359 23.02 -4.81 -3.43
N ILE A 360 22.36 -5.58 -2.57
CA ILE A 360 21.41 -6.62 -2.95
C ILE A 360 19.99 -6.26 -2.50
N HIS A 361 19.02 -6.43 -3.40
CA HIS A 361 17.63 -6.04 -3.22
C HIS A 361 16.71 -7.26 -3.22
N PHE A 362 16.17 -7.60 -2.05
CA PHE A 362 15.24 -8.69 -1.84
C PHE A 362 13.81 -8.16 -1.95
N THR A 363 13.11 -8.53 -3.03
CA THR A 363 11.75 -8.04 -3.31
C THR A 363 11.02 -8.96 -4.29
N ASN A 364 9.80 -8.59 -4.71
CA ASN A 364 9.08 -9.33 -5.75
C ASN A 364 9.76 -9.12 -7.12
N LEU A 365 10.44 -10.16 -7.60
CA LEU A 365 11.23 -10.12 -8.83
C LEU A 365 10.35 -9.95 -10.06
N ASP A 366 9.19 -10.62 -10.10
CA ASP A 366 8.27 -10.53 -11.24
C ASP A 366 7.68 -9.13 -11.39
N ALA A 367 7.30 -8.48 -10.29
CA ALA A 367 6.84 -7.08 -10.30
C ALA A 367 7.95 -6.12 -10.75
N THR A 368 9.19 -6.41 -10.37
CA THR A 368 10.37 -5.63 -10.73
C THR A 368 10.71 -5.78 -12.22
N ARG A 369 10.66 -7.00 -12.76
CA ARG A 369 10.83 -7.31 -14.19
C ARG A 369 9.72 -6.70 -15.03
N ALA A 370 8.47 -6.81 -14.58
CA ALA A 370 7.32 -6.18 -15.22
C ALA A 370 7.50 -4.66 -15.34
N TYR A 371 8.01 -4.01 -14.30
CA TYR A 371 8.34 -2.59 -14.35
C TYR A 371 9.48 -2.28 -15.33
N GLY A 372 10.56 -3.08 -15.32
CA GLY A 372 11.67 -2.91 -16.26
C GLY A 372 11.24 -3.05 -17.73
N GLU A 373 10.35 -4.00 -18.04
CA GLU A 373 9.78 -4.14 -19.38
C GLU A 373 8.91 -2.92 -19.75
N LEU A 374 8.09 -2.42 -18.81
CA LEU A 374 7.27 -1.24 -19.03
C LEU A 374 8.14 0.00 -19.33
N LEU A 375 9.24 0.20 -18.60
CA LEU A 375 10.19 1.29 -18.84
C LEU A 375 10.84 1.16 -20.23
N SER A 376 11.26 -0.04 -20.60
CA SER A 376 11.84 -0.30 -21.93
C SER A 376 10.86 0.01 -23.05
N TYR A 377 9.59 -0.34 -22.87
CA TYR A 377 8.52 0.00 -23.82
C TYR A 377 8.27 1.52 -23.89
N LEU A 378 8.24 2.21 -22.74
CA LEU A 378 8.07 3.66 -22.68
C LEU A 378 9.23 4.39 -23.35
N GLU A 379 10.46 3.96 -23.12
CA GLU A 379 11.64 4.53 -23.76
C GLU A 379 11.56 4.35 -25.27
N GLN A 380 11.23 3.15 -25.77
CA GLN A 380 11.08 2.92 -27.22
C GLN A 380 9.96 3.78 -27.82
N THR A 381 8.79 3.84 -27.17
CA THR A 381 7.57 4.49 -27.68
C THR A 381 7.60 6.01 -27.56
N CYS A 382 8.34 6.55 -26.58
CA CYS A 382 8.38 7.99 -26.27
C CYS A 382 9.77 8.62 -26.55
N SER A 383 10.71 7.86 -27.11
CA SER A 383 12.15 8.21 -27.26
C SER A 383 12.44 9.54 -27.96
N LYS A 384 11.50 10.09 -28.75
CA LYS A 384 11.74 11.32 -29.54
C LYS A 384 10.70 12.41 -29.33
N GLN A 385 9.45 12.06 -28.99
CA GLN A 385 8.33 12.98 -28.79
C GLN A 385 7.28 12.36 -27.86
N ALA A 386 6.38 13.19 -27.33
CA ALA A 386 5.23 12.73 -26.56
C ALA A 386 4.34 11.79 -27.38
N THR A 387 3.79 10.75 -26.75
CA THR A 387 2.85 9.83 -27.38
C THR A 387 1.40 10.16 -27.03
N GLY A 388 0.52 10.13 -28.02
CA GLY A 388 -0.93 10.14 -27.83
C GLY A 388 -1.55 8.73 -27.78
N ASN A 389 -0.75 7.67 -27.98
CA ASN A 389 -1.25 6.29 -28.03
C ASN A 389 -1.44 5.70 -26.61
N ILE A 390 -2.35 6.30 -25.85
CA ILE A 390 -2.66 5.90 -24.49
C ILE A 390 -3.28 4.49 -24.44
N LYS A 391 -4.10 4.15 -25.44
CA LYS A 391 -4.71 2.81 -25.56
C LYS A 391 -3.65 1.72 -25.72
N GLY A 392 -2.69 1.90 -26.65
CA GLY A 392 -1.62 0.92 -26.84
C GLY A 392 -0.72 0.76 -25.62
N LEU A 393 -0.50 1.83 -24.85
CA LEU A 393 0.20 1.74 -23.57
C LEU A 393 -0.59 0.94 -22.51
N ARG A 394 -1.92 1.11 -22.46
CA ARG A 394 -2.81 0.34 -21.60
C ARG A 394 -2.79 -1.15 -21.96
N ASP A 395 -2.90 -1.46 -23.25
CA ASP A 395 -2.89 -2.83 -23.75
C ASP A 395 -1.56 -3.51 -23.39
N LYS A 396 -0.42 -2.84 -23.67
CA LYS A 396 0.91 -3.36 -23.33
C LYS A 396 1.10 -3.56 -21.82
N TYR A 397 0.60 -2.66 -20.98
CA TYR A 397 0.66 -2.84 -19.52
C TYR A 397 -0.13 -4.07 -19.06
N ASN A 398 -1.35 -4.25 -19.57
CA ASN A 398 -2.16 -5.42 -19.23
C ASN A 398 -1.47 -6.72 -19.66
N ASP A 399 -0.84 -6.72 -20.85
CA ASP A 399 -0.07 -7.86 -21.35
C ASP A 399 1.13 -8.17 -20.45
N ILE A 400 1.87 -7.15 -20.01
CA ILE A 400 2.99 -7.30 -19.05
C ILE A 400 2.47 -7.87 -17.73
N CYS A 401 1.43 -7.29 -17.14
CA CYS A 401 0.87 -7.77 -15.87
C CYS A 401 0.41 -9.23 -15.97
N LYS A 402 -0.22 -9.59 -17.09
CA LYS A 402 -0.64 -10.97 -17.35
C LYS A 402 0.55 -11.93 -17.49
N SER A 403 1.61 -11.50 -18.18
CA SER A 403 2.79 -12.34 -18.46
C SER A 403 3.60 -12.66 -17.19
N TYR A 404 3.66 -11.72 -16.24
CA TYR A 404 4.36 -11.89 -14.98
C TYR A 404 3.44 -12.36 -13.83
N GLU A 405 2.16 -12.62 -14.09
CA GLU A 405 1.14 -12.95 -13.06
C GLU A 405 1.04 -11.94 -11.90
N VAL A 406 1.49 -10.71 -12.14
CA VAL A 406 1.45 -9.63 -11.16
C VAL A 406 0.10 -8.94 -11.25
N LYS A 407 -0.52 -8.68 -10.09
CA LYS A 407 -1.71 -7.83 -10.05
C LYS A 407 -1.36 -6.48 -10.69
N GLY A 408 -2.12 -6.09 -11.71
CA GLY A 408 -2.10 -4.72 -12.21
C GLY A 408 -2.58 -3.73 -11.14
N LEU A 409 -2.98 -2.53 -11.54
CA LEU A 409 -3.60 -1.60 -10.61
C LEU A 409 -4.75 -2.25 -9.84
N ASP A 410 -4.75 -1.98 -8.55
CA ASP A 410 -5.82 -2.43 -7.67
C ASP A 410 -7.08 -1.67 -8.08
N VAL A 411 -7.97 -2.33 -8.84
CA VAL A 411 -9.28 -1.84 -9.28
C VAL A 411 -10.22 -1.77 -8.07
N GLY A 412 -9.86 -0.91 -7.11
CA GLY A 412 -10.66 -0.56 -5.96
C GLY A 412 -11.66 0.53 -6.31
N ALA A 413 -12.64 0.21 -7.16
CA ALA A 413 -13.98 0.79 -7.22
C ALA A 413 -14.67 0.27 -8.50
N ARG A 414 -15.50 -0.77 -8.37
CA ARG A 414 -16.52 -1.01 -9.39
C ARG A 414 -17.57 0.09 -9.25
N VAL A 415 -17.63 1.01 -10.21
CA VAL A 415 -18.80 1.87 -10.40
C VAL A 415 -19.98 0.94 -10.72
N SER A 416 -20.96 0.87 -9.82
CA SER A 416 -22.25 0.28 -10.17
C SER A 416 -22.91 1.19 -11.20
N LYS A 417 -23.68 0.64 -12.15
CA LYS A 417 -24.34 1.36 -13.25
C LYS A 417 -25.22 2.56 -12.84
N ASN A 418 -25.41 2.82 -11.54
CA ASN A 418 -26.33 3.82 -11.00
C ASN A 418 -25.64 4.95 -10.19
N GLY A 419 -24.32 5.15 -10.30
CA GLY A 419 -23.68 6.37 -9.78
C GLY A 419 -23.60 6.53 -8.24
N GLU A 420 -24.08 5.57 -7.44
CA GLU A 420 -23.87 5.60 -5.99
C GLU A 420 -22.55 4.91 -5.60
N LEU A 421 -21.65 5.68 -4.97
CA LEU A 421 -20.49 5.20 -4.22
C LEU A 421 -20.95 4.35 -3.03
N ARG A 422 -21.18 3.06 -3.23
CA ARG A 422 -21.26 2.10 -2.13
C ARG A 422 -19.88 1.54 -1.82
N GLY A 423 -19.09 2.33 -1.10
CA GLY A 423 -18.01 1.77 -0.29
C GLY A 423 -18.62 0.76 0.69
N ARG A 424 -18.05 -0.44 0.79
CA ARG A 424 -18.40 -1.35 1.90
C ARG A 424 -17.83 -0.75 3.18
N LYS A 425 -18.56 0.17 3.79
CA LYS A 425 -18.29 0.62 5.16
C LYS A 425 -18.30 -0.62 6.04
N LYS A 426 -17.12 -1.02 6.53
CA LYS A 426 -17.01 -1.98 7.62
C LYS A 426 -17.88 -1.43 8.75
N LEU A 427 -18.97 -2.13 9.05
CA LEU A 427 -19.91 -1.70 10.09
C LEU A 427 -19.15 -1.60 11.41
N ASN A 428 -19.49 -0.60 12.23
CA ASN A 428 -18.90 -0.48 13.56
C ASN A 428 -19.19 -1.76 14.36
N ASP A 429 -18.13 -2.51 14.68
CA ASP A 429 -18.15 -3.77 15.43
C ASP A 429 -17.51 -3.58 16.82
N SER A 430 -17.77 -2.43 17.47
CA SER A 430 -17.24 -2.11 18.80
C SER A 430 -17.87 -2.93 19.92
N GLN A 431 -19.12 -3.40 19.73
CA GLN A 431 -19.82 -4.22 20.71
C GLN A 431 -19.10 -5.55 20.90
N THR A 432 -18.62 -5.77 22.13
CA THR A 432 -17.85 -6.94 22.51
C THR A 432 -18.68 -7.85 23.40
N PHE A 433 -18.72 -9.13 23.02
CA PHE A 433 -19.39 -10.19 23.77
C PHE A 433 -18.34 -11.20 24.24
N LEU A 434 -18.53 -11.77 25.42
CA LEU A 434 -17.77 -12.93 25.86
C LEU A 434 -18.27 -14.18 25.15
N THR A 435 -17.46 -15.23 25.15
CA THR A 435 -17.84 -16.55 24.64
C THR A 435 -18.38 -17.36 25.81
N ASP A 436 -19.62 -17.85 25.70
CA ASP A 436 -20.28 -18.66 26.76
C ASP A 436 -19.61 -20.02 26.91
N GLY A 437 -19.18 -20.57 25.78
CA GLY A 437 -18.51 -21.85 25.68
C GLY A 437 -18.41 -22.29 24.22
N TYR A 438 -17.97 -23.53 24.03
CA TYR A 438 -17.91 -24.15 22.72
C TYR A 438 -18.43 -25.59 22.76
N TYR A 439 -18.86 -26.07 21.59
CA TYR A 439 -19.32 -27.44 21.37
C TYR A 439 -18.55 -28.02 20.18
N ALA A 440 -18.00 -29.22 20.34
CA ALA A 440 -17.44 -30.00 19.25
C ALA A 440 -18.40 -31.15 18.94
N ILE A 441 -19.05 -31.12 17.77
CA ILE A 441 -20.15 -32.04 17.44
C ILE A 441 -19.90 -32.66 16.06
N PRO A 442 -19.78 -34.00 15.96
CA PRO A 442 -19.76 -34.71 14.68
C PRO A 442 -21.05 -34.42 13.90
N ALA A 443 -20.97 -34.07 12.61
CA ALA A 443 -22.16 -33.63 11.87
C ALA A 443 -23.08 -34.78 11.40
N LYS A 444 -22.61 -36.03 11.47
CA LYS A 444 -23.33 -37.26 11.11
C LYS A 444 -24.10 -37.11 9.80
N LEU A 445 -23.40 -36.70 8.74
CA LEU A 445 -24.04 -36.35 7.46
C LEU A 445 -24.68 -37.56 6.76
N HIS A 446 -24.28 -38.79 7.10
CA HIS A 446 -24.84 -40.03 6.56
C HIS A 446 -25.97 -40.63 7.39
N ASP A 447 -26.25 -40.08 8.58
CA ASP A 447 -27.33 -40.52 9.46
C ASP A 447 -28.37 -39.40 9.59
N LEU A 448 -29.33 -39.37 8.65
CA LEU A 448 -30.26 -38.24 8.50
C LEU A 448 -31.09 -37.98 9.77
N ASP A 449 -31.47 -39.04 10.48
CA ASP A 449 -32.34 -39.02 11.65
C ASP A 449 -31.59 -39.02 12.98
N PHE A 450 -30.27 -38.76 12.96
CA PHE A 450 -29.44 -38.70 14.16
C PHE A 450 -29.94 -37.65 15.16
N ASP A 451 -30.17 -38.06 16.41
CA ASP A 451 -30.58 -37.16 17.49
C ASP A 451 -29.36 -36.47 18.13
N PHE A 452 -29.21 -35.17 17.86
CA PHE A 452 -28.12 -34.35 18.39
C PHE A 452 -28.29 -33.94 19.85
N ARG A 453 -29.45 -34.23 20.47
CA ARG A 453 -29.68 -33.94 21.89
C ARG A 453 -28.74 -34.71 22.81
N ILE A 454 -28.13 -35.78 22.33
CA ILE A 454 -27.08 -36.50 23.05
C ILE A 454 -25.83 -35.63 23.30
N TYR A 455 -25.61 -34.59 22.49
CA TYR A 455 -24.44 -33.71 22.59
C TYR A 455 -24.76 -32.39 23.30
N THR A 456 -26.00 -31.91 23.22
CA THR A 456 -26.43 -30.66 23.85
C THR A 456 -27.95 -30.52 23.87
N ASP A 457 -28.49 -29.94 24.94
CA ASP A 457 -29.90 -29.51 25.03
C ASP A 457 -30.09 -28.04 24.62
N ASP A 458 -29.02 -27.37 24.17
CA ASP A 458 -29.07 -25.96 23.74
C ASP A 458 -29.76 -25.83 22.38
N GLU A 459 -30.99 -25.32 22.39
CA GLU A 459 -31.81 -25.12 21.20
C GLU A 459 -31.14 -24.25 20.12
N THR A 460 -30.34 -23.25 20.50
CA THR A 460 -29.60 -22.41 19.53
C THR A 460 -28.52 -23.22 18.82
N VAL A 461 -27.83 -24.10 19.55
CA VAL A 461 -26.81 -24.99 18.98
C VAL A 461 -27.45 -26.07 18.10
N LEU A 462 -28.56 -26.67 18.55
CA LEU A 462 -29.33 -27.66 17.77
C LEU A 462 -29.83 -27.08 16.44
N GLN A 463 -30.37 -25.86 16.45
CA GLN A 463 -30.78 -25.16 15.23
C GLN A 463 -29.59 -24.83 14.31
N ALA A 464 -28.43 -24.52 14.88
CA ALA A 464 -27.24 -24.26 14.09
C ALA A 464 -26.72 -25.52 13.39
N ILE A 465 -26.76 -26.67 14.07
CA ILE A 465 -26.42 -27.97 13.50
C ILE A 465 -27.35 -28.28 12.31
N ASP A 466 -28.67 -28.22 12.51
CA ASP A 466 -29.65 -28.49 11.45
C ASP A 466 -29.43 -27.58 10.22
N ALA A 467 -29.29 -26.27 10.45
CA ALA A 467 -29.06 -25.30 9.38
C ALA A 467 -27.80 -25.61 8.56
N ILE A 468 -26.70 -26.05 9.21
CA ILE A 468 -25.45 -26.41 8.53
C ILE A 468 -25.59 -27.75 7.81
N ARG A 469 -26.20 -28.77 8.43
CA ARG A 469 -26.43 -30.09 7.81
C ARG A 469 -27.25 -29.95 6.53
N GLN A 470 -28.31 -29.15 6.54
CA GLN A 470 -29.12 -28.87 5.34
C GLN A 470 -28.33 -28.25 4.18
N VAL A 471 -27.21 -27.57 4.43
CA VAL A 471 -26.34 -27.05 3.35
C VAL A 471 -25.56 -28.17 2.65
N TYR A 472 -25.21 -29.25 3.36
CA TYR A 472 -24.56 -30.42 2.78
C TYR A 472 -25.58 -31.35 2.12
N LEU A 473 -26.69 -31.64 2.82
CA LEU A 473 -27.71 -32.60 2.40
C LEU A 473 -28.52 -32.18 1.16
N LYS A 474 -28.40 -30.92 0.72
CA LYS A 474 -28.93 -30.47 -0.59
C LYS A 474 -28.26 -31.15 -1.78
N ASP A 475 -27.05 -31.66 -1.59
CA ASP A 475 -26.30 -32.39 -2.62
C ASP A 475 -26.41 -33.89 -2.34
N ASN A 476 -27.03 -34.64 -3.26
CA ASN A 476 -27.10 -36.10 -3.17
C ASN A 476 -26.50 -36.73 -4.44
N PRO A 477 -25.34 -37.42 -4.36
CA PRO A 477 -24.49 -37.62 -3.18
C PRO A 477 -23.79 -36.33 -2.72
N ILE A 478 -23.35 -36.29 -1.45
CA ILE A 478 -22.64 -35.13 -0.88
C ILE A 478 -21.31 -34.97 -1.63
N ALA A 479 -21.14 -33.83 -2.30
CA ALA A 479 -19.97 -33.57 -3.13
C ALA A 479 -19.09 -32.45 -2.56
N PRO A 480 -17.75 -32.52 -2.71
CA PRO A 480 -16.85 -31.44 -2.33
C PRO A 480 -17.13 -30.15 -3.11
N LYS A 481 -17.38 -29.04 -2.42
CA LYS A 481 -17.71 -27.74 -3.04
C LYS A 481 -16.80 -26.62 -2.62
N SER A 482 -16.53 -25.74 -3.57
CA SER A 482 -15.69 -24.57 -3.38
C SER A 482 -16.42 -23.31 -2.92
N SER A 483 -17.73 -23.44 -2.70
CA SER A 483 -18.59 -22.36 -2.24
C SER A 483 -19.81 -22.94 -1.56
N ARG A 484 -19.95 -22.67 -0.26
CA ARG A 484 -21.17 -22.94 0.50
C ARG A 484 -21.67 -21.64 1.10
N SER A 485 -22.98 -21.43 1.05
CA SER A 485 -23.61 -20.24 1.62
C SER A 485 -24.78 -20.66 2.49
N LEU A 486 -24.74 -20.25 3.76
CA LEU A 486 -25.82 -20.45 4.71
C LEU A 486 -26.84 -19.31 4.55
N ARG A 487 -27.83 -19.49 3.67
CA ARG A 487 -28.85 -18.48 3.39
C ARG A 487 -29.99 -18.57 4.41
N GLY A 488 -30.46 -17.42 4.90
CA GLY A 488 -31.59 -17.34 5.85
C GLY A 488 -31.16 -17.27 7.31
N TYR A 489 -29.98 -17.76 7.68
CA TYR A 489 -29.51 -17.84 9.07
C TYR A 489 -28.46 -16.77 9.38
N LYS A 490 -28.87 -15.49 9.36
CA LYS A 490 -27.95 -14.35 9.58
C LYS A 490 -27.31 -14.34 10.97
N TRP A 491 -27.89 -15.05 11.94
CA TRP A 491 -27.41 -15.20 13.31
C TRP A 491 -26.28 -16.24 13.46
N ILE A 492 -26.02 -17.03 12.41
CA ILE A 492 -24.93 -18.02 12.37
C ILE A 492 -23.78 -17.45 11.54
N LYS A 493 -22.57 -17.49 12.08
CA LYS A 493 -21.35 -17.24 11.31
C LYS A 493 -20.62 -18.54 10.99
N ALA A 494 -20.84 -19.07 9.80
CA ALA A 494 -20.19 -20.29 9.34
C ALA A 494 -18.86 -20.03 8.61
N HIS A 495 -17.82 -20.74 9.02
CA HIS A 495 -16.50 -20.78 8.38
C HIS A 495 -16.27 -22.19 7.83
N TRP A 496 -16.31 -22.33 6.50
CA TRP A 496 -16.11 -23.60 5.80
C TRP A 496 -14.61 -23.88 5.65
N VAL A 497 -14.05 -24.61 6.61
CA VAL A 497 -12.63 -24.96 6.63
C VAL A 497 -12.39 -26.04 5.58
N ASN A 498 -11.48 -25.76 4.66
CA ASN A 498 -10.99 -26.63 3.59
C ASN A 498 -9.48 -26.87 3.75
N GLY A 499 -8.91 -27.75 2.92
CA GLY A 499 -7.49 -28.11 2.97
C GLY A 499 -6.49 -26.95 2.86
N ASP A 500 -6.85 -25.86 2.16
CA ASP A 500 -6.00 -24.67 2.02
C ASP A 500 -6.14 -23.70 3.21
N THR A 501 -7.12 -23.90 4.09
CA THR A 501 -7.34 -23.03 5.28
C THR A 501 -7.10 -23.75 6.60
N TYR A 502 -7.08 -25.08 6.58
CA TYR A 502 -6.98 -25.94 7.76
C TYR A 502 -5.64 -25.73 8.46
N ASP A 503 -4.56 -26.08 7.79
CA ASP A 503 -3.18 -26.13 8.28
C ASP A 503 -2.20 -25.33 7.42
N ASN A 504 -2.67 -24.66 6.35
CA ASN A 504 -1.80 -23.91 5.44
C ASN A 504 -1.19 -22.65 6.11
N PRO A 505 0.13 -22.61 6.35
CA PRO A 505 0.80 -21.47 6.97
C PRO A 505 0.75 -20.20 6.09
N GLU A 506 0.58 -20.31 4.76
CA GLU A 506 0.42 -19.13 3.88
C GLU A 506 -0.84 -18.31 4.17
N LYS A 507 -1.88 -18.96 4.72
CA LYS A 507 -3.14 -18.30 5.10
C LYS A 507 -3.21 -17.94 6.58
N ALA A 508 -2.24 -18.38 7.36
CA ALA A 508 -2.06 -17.90 8.71
C ALA A 508 -1.67 -16.42 8.63
N LEU A 509 -2.64 -15.53 8.90
CA LEU A 509 -2.33 -14.16 9.32
C LEU A 509 -1.65 -14.23 10.71
N ALA A 510 -1.42 -13.08 11.36
CA ALA A 510 -0.79 -13.01 12.70
C ALA A 510 -1.43 -13.90 13.81
N LEU A 511 -2.61 -14.46 13.57
CA LEU A 511 -3.36 -15.31 14.50
C LEU A 511 -3.24 -16.82 14.23
N GLY A 512 -2.41 -17.26 13.28
CA GLY A 512 -2.27 -18.68 12.94
C GLY A 512 -3.29 -19.20 11.90
N THR A 513 -3.19 -20.48 11.57
CA THR A 513 -4.09 -21.26 10.70
C THR A 513 -5.50 -21.36 11.29
N MET A 514 -6.51 -21.83 10.53
CA MET A 514 -7.85 -21.98 11.12
C MET A 514 -7.87 -23.03 12.22
N TRP A 515 -7.02 -24.05 12.12
CA TRP A 515 -6.84 -25.04 13.16
C TRP A 515 -6.18 -24.45 14.41
N GLU A 516 -5.05 -23.76 14.28
CA GLU A 516 -4.36 -23.10 15.40
C GLU A 516 -5.25 -22.08 16.13
N ARG A 517 -6.07 -21.33 15.38
CA ARG A 517 -7.05 -20.40 15.97
C ARG A 517 -8.13 -21.13 16.77
N ALA A 518 -8.63 -22.25 16.24
CA ALA A 518 -9.62 -23.06 16.93
C ALA A 518 -9.03 -23.57 18.25
N LEU A 519 -7.82 -24.15 18.20
CA LEU A 519 -7.08 -24.63 19.37
C LEU A 519 -6.90 -23.53 20.41
N ASN A 520 -6.33 -22.39 20.03
CA ASN A 520 -6.06 -21.29 20.97
C ASN A 520 -7.33 -20.79 21.68
N LEU A 521 -8.46 -20.68 20.95
CA LEU A 521 -9.72 -20.26 21.54
C LEU A 521 -10.25 -21.31 22.52
N THR A 522 -10.19 -22.59 22.16
CA THR A 522 -10.69 -23.68 23.00
C THR A 522 -9.81 -23.92 24.24
N GLU A 523 -8.49 -23.80 24.12
CA GLU A 523 -7.56 -23.91 25.24
C GLU A 523 -7.80 -22.82 26.28
N LYS A 524 -7.94 -21.57 25.83
CA LYS A 524 -8.27 -20.43 26.71
C LYS A 524 -9.59 -20.64 27.44
N LEU A 525 -10.61 -21.12 26.76
CA LEU A 525 -11.89 -21.46 27.39
C LEU A 525 -11.74 -22.60 28.40
N ASN A 526 -10.96 -23.64 28.09
CA ASN A 526 -10.74 -24.78 28.99
C ASN A 526 -10.01 -24.41 30.28
N ILE A 527 -9.11 -23.42 30.26
CA ILE A 527 -8.42 -22.90 31.45
C ILE A 527 -9.23 -21.81 32.19
N GLY A 528 -10.44 -21.50 31.71
CA GLY A 528 -11.34 -20.53 32.34
C GLY A 528 -11.04 -19.06 32.02
N GLU A 529 -10.30 -18.77 30.95
CA GLU A 529 -10.06 -17.39 30.51
C GLU A 529 -11.26 -16.79 29.77
N ASP A 530 -11.50 -15.49 29.99
CA ASP A 530 -12.53 -14.71 29.29
C ASP A 530 -12.17 -14.45 27.83
N VAL A 531 -12.67 -15.28 26.92
CA VAL A 531 -12.47 -15.16 25.47
C VAL A 531 -13.54 -14.30 24.82
N GLU A 532 -13.12 -13.30 24.02
CA GLU A 532 -14.07 -12.50 23.22
C GLU A 532 -14.69 -13.31 22.08
N PHE A 533 -16.01 -13.33 22.00
CA PHE A 533 -16.75 -13.98 20.93
C PHE A 533 -16.46 -13.36 19.54
N ASN A 534 -16.09 -12.08 19.51
CA ASN A 534 -15.68 -11.38 18.28
C ASN A 534 -14.47 -12.07 17.60
N LEU A 535 -13.60 -12.73 18.36
CA LEU A 535 -12.46 -13.49 17.83
C LEU A 535 -12.93 -14.74 17.07
N ALA A 536 -14.03 -15.37 17.51
CA ALA A 536 -14.61 -16.54 16.85
C ALA A 536 -15.36 -16.16 15.55
N VAL A 537 -16.07 -15.02 15.54
CA VAL A 537 -16.94 -14.58 14.43
C VAL A 537 -16.16 -14.17 13.18
N THR A 538 -15.08 -13.38 13.30
CA THR A 538 -14.34 -12.84 12.13
C THR A 538 -15.29 -12.24 11.06
N PRO A 539 -15.97 -11.11 11.37
CA PRO A 539 -17.05 -10.58 10.52
C PRO A 539 -16.55 -10.09 9.15
N GLY A 540 -17.36 -10.32 8.11
CA GLY A 540 -17.12 -9.75 6.78
C GLY A 540 -17.51 -8.27 6.70
N GLY A 541 -17.18 -7.59 5.60
CA GLY A 541 -17.37 -6.13 5.46
C GLY A 541 -18.78 -5.56 5.63
N ASN A 542 -19.82 -6.40 5.75
CA ASN A 542 -21.23 -6.00 5.93
C ASN A 542 -21.92 -6.74 7.10
N GLU A 543 -21.16 -7.31 8.04
CA GLU A 543 -21.71 -8.07 9.18
C GLU A 543 -21.26 -7.43 10.50
N LYS A 544 -22.11 -7.50 11.52
CA LYS A 544 -21.75 -7.20 12.90
C LYS A 544 -21.74 -8.48 13.75
N THR A 545 -20.85 -8.52 14.73
CA THR A 545 -20.82 -9.55 15.77
C THR A 545 -22.08 -9.52 16.63
N SER A 546 -22.68 -8.34 16.82
CA SER A 546 -23.98 -8.18 17.51
C SER A 546 -25.12 -8.96 16.86
N ASP A 547 -25.03 -9.21 15.56
CA ASP A 547 -26.06 -9.90 14.79
C ASP A 547 -25.82 -11.42 14.76
N LYS A 548 -24.88 -11.94 15.57
CA LYS A 548 -24.49 -13.35 15.62
C LYS A 548 -24.72 -13.89 17.02
N GLU A 549 -25.28 -15.09 17.09
CA GLU A 549 -25.45 -15.84 18.34
C GLU A 549 -24.47 -17.02 18.41
N VAL A 550 -24.06 -17.54 17.26
CA VAL A 550 -23.06 -18.61 17.16
C VAL A 550 -22.07 -18.36 16.04
N ALA A 551 -20.83 -18.80 16.26
CA ALA A 551 -19.77 -18.84 15.26
C ALA A 551 -19.30 -20.28 15.11
N VAL A 552 -19.31 -20.80 13.88
CA VAL A 552 -19.02 -22.22 13.62
C VAL A 552 -17.82 -22.35 12.72
N LYS A 553 -16.81 -23.10 13.15
CA LYS A 553 -15.72 -23.61 12.31
C LYS A 553 -16.10 -25.02 11.87
N ILE A 554 -16.27 -25.20 10.55
CA ILE A 554 -16.78 -26.43 9.96
C ILE A 554 -15.61 -27.14 9.27
N PHE A 555 -15.05 -28.15 9.93
CA PHE A 555 -13.98 -28.99 9.40
C PHE A 555 -14.63 -30.15 8.63
N SER A 556 -14.36 -30.28 7.34
CA SER A 556 -15.05 -31.27 6.50
C SER A 556 -14.23 -31.64 5.27
N VAL A 557 -14.26 -32.93 4.92
CA VAL A 557 -13.71 -33.44 3.65
C VAL A 557 -14.45 -32.88 2.43
N TYR A 558 -15.68 -32.38 2.61
CA TYR A 558 -16.54 -31.84 1.54
C TYR A 558 -16.37 -30.33 1.29
N ASN A 559 -15.42 -29.69 1.96
CA ASN A 559 -15.05 -28.29 1.73
C ASN A 559 -13.81 -28.20 0.84
N ARG A 560 -13.94 -27.53 -0.31
CA ARG A 560 -12.87 -27.42 -1.30
C ARG A 560 -12.36 -25.99 -1.46
N SER A 561 -11.05 -25.78 -1.58
CA SER A 561 -10.51 -24.47 -1.93
C SER A 561 -10.77 -24.12 -3.39
N ARG A 562 -11.07 -22.85 -3.68
CA ARG A 562 -11.11 -22.30 -5.04
C ARG A 562 -9.71 -22.12 -5.64
N ARG A 563 -8.68 -21.95 -4.80
CA ARG A 563 -7.29 -21.85 -5.23
C ARG A 563 -6.79 -23.22 -5.68
N VAL A 564 -5.84 -23.21 -6.60
CA VAL A 564 -5.05 -24.39 -6.96
C VAL A 564 -3.88 -24.43 -5.99
N THR A 565 -3.94 -25.35 -5.03
CA THR A 565 -2.94 -25.57 -3.97
C THR A 565 -2.74 -27.07 -3.80
N ASP A 566 -1.66 -27.46 -3.14
CA ASP A 566 -1.31 -28.88 -2.93
C ASP A 566 -2.43 -29.64 -2.21
N LYS A 567 -3.04 -29.00 -1.21
CA LYS A 567 -4.16 -29.54 -0.42
C LYS A 567 -5.39 -28.65 -0.59
N ARG A 568 -6.36 -29.09 -1.40
CA ARG A 568 -7.61 -28.33 -1.67
C ARG A 568 -8.77 -28.74 -0.79
N CYS A 569 -8.85 -30.01 -0.41
CA CYS A 569 -9.83 -30.54 0.53
C CYS A 569 -9.07 -31.08 1.74
N MET A 570 -9.73 -31.16 2.89
CA MET A 570 -9.22 -31.93 4.02
C MET A 570 -9.30 -33.43 3.69
N THR A 571 -8.37 -34.22 4.20
CA THR A 571 -8.44 -35.68 4.18
C THR A 571 -9.31 -36.18 5.34
N GLU A 572 -9.72 -37.45 5.31
CA GLU A 572 -10.41 -38.07 6.45
C GLU A 572 -9.54 -38.07 7.71
N GLU A 573 -8.23 -38.33 7.54
CA GLU A 573 -7.24 -38.25 8.62
C GLU A 573 -7.22 -36.86 9.28
N ASP A 574 -7.23 -35.78 8.48
CA ASP A 574 -7.29 -34.42 9.03
C ASP A 574 -8.51 -34.20 9.92
N VAL A 575 -9.70 -34.63 9.47
CA VAL A 575 -10.93 -34.41 10.23
C VAL A 575 -10.96 -35.34 11.45
N HIS A 576 -10.45 -36.56 11.34
CA HIS A 576 -10.31 -37.48 12.46
C HIS A 576 -9.36 -36.95 13.53
N ASP A 577 -8.27 -36.29 13.16
CA ASP A 577 -7.36 -35.65 14.11
C ASP A 577 -8.07 -34.56 14.92
N VAL A 578 -8.89 -33.75 14.24
CA VAL A 578 -9.73 -32.74 14.91
C VAL A 578 -10.76 -33.40 15.83
N CYS A 579 -11.43 -34.48 15.39
CA CYS A 579 -12.37 -35.25 16.22
C CYS A 579 -11.68 -35.83 17.48
N ASN A 580 -10.51 -36.45 17.29
CA ASN A 580 -9.72 -37.06 18.36
C ASN A 580 -9.27 -36.01 19.38
N TRP A 581 -8.84 -34.83 18.93
CA TRP A 581 -8.45 -33.72 19.80
C TRP A 581 -9.58 -33.31 20.75
N PHE A 582 -10.81 -33.26 20.27
CA PHE A 582 -11.99 -32.92 21.08
C PHE A 582 -12.64 -34.13 21.78
N GLY A 583 -12.05 -35.32 21.66
CA GLY A 583 -12.57 -36.54 22.29
C GLY A 583 -13.94 -36.99 21.78
N VAL A 584 -14.27 -36.69 20.51
CA VAL A 584 -15.54 -37.08 19.89
C VAL A 584 -15.36 -38.23 18.90
N VAL A 585 -16.45 -38.95 18.62
CA VAL A 585 -16.45 -40.06 17.67
C VAL A 585 -15.99 -39.58 16.29
N PRO A 586 -15.04 -40.27 15.63
CA PRO A 586 -14.60 -39.94 14.27
C PRO A 586 -15.76 -39.79 13.28
N ASP A 587 -15.67 -38.78 12.42
CA ASP A 587 -16.66 -38.44 11.39
C ASP A 587 -15.97 -37.69 10.25
N ASP A 588 -16.61 -37.61 9.08
CA ASP A 588 -16.09 -36.92 7.91
C ASP A 588 -16.25 -35.39 7.96
N THR A 589 -17.00 -34.93 8.97
CA THR A 589 -17.32 -33.53 9.20
C THR A 589 -17.51 -33.26 10.70
N LEU A 590 -16.76 -32.28 11.23
CA LEU A 590 -16.89 -31.78 12.60
C LEU A 590 -17.37 -30.33 12.61
N LEU A 591 -18.34 -30.04 13.48
CA LEU A 591 -18.81 -28.69 13.79
C LEU A 591 -18.21 -28.23 15.11
N LEU A 592 -17.33 -27.24 15.08
CA LEU A 592 -16.86 -26.54 16.27
C LEU A 592 -17.64 -25.23 16.42
N ILE A 593 -18.58 -25.22 17.36
CA ILE A 593 -19.58 -24.16 17.55
C ILE A 593 -19.20 -23.35 18.80
N PHE A 594 -18.87 -22.08 18.62
CA PHE A 594 -18.73 -21.11 19.71
C PHE A 594 -20.06 -20.40 19.92
N LYS A 595 -20.52 -20.32 21.18
CA LYS A 595 -21.76 -19.64 21.53
C LYS A 595 -21.47 -18.27 22.14
N ARG A 596 -22.23 -17.26 21.73
CA ARG A 596 -22.14 -15.92 22.29
C ARG A 596 -22.65 -15.92 23.72
N GLY A 597 -21.81 -15.44 24.62
CA GLY A 597 -22.13 -15.19 26.02
C GLY A 597 -22.52 -13.73 26.27
N ASN A 598 -22.33 -13.30 27.51
CA ASN A 598 -22.78 -12.00 27.97
C ASN A 598 -22.07 -10.84 27.26
N TYR A 599 -22.82 -9.76 27.05
CA TYR A 599 -22.27 -8.49 26.61
C TYR A 599 -21.29 -7.94 27.64
N CYS A 600 -20.10 -7.54 27.20
CA CYS A 600 -19.08 -6.96 28.08
C CYS A 600 -19.06 -5.43 27.95
N PRO A 601 -19.69 -4.68 28.88
CA PRO A 601 -19.73 -3.22 28.80
C PRO A 601 -18.35 -2.59 28.96
N VAL A 602 -17.44 -3.21 29.73
CA VAL A 602 -16.08 -2.71 29.95
C VAL A 602 -15.26 -2.76 28.66
N ARG A 603 -15.09 -3.96 28.06
CA ARG A 603 -14.36 -4.14 26.79
C ARG A 603 -15.02 -3.38 25.64
N THR A 604 -16.36 -3.29 25.62
CA THR A 604 -17.06 -2.47 24.63
C THR A 604 -16.75 -0.99 24.81
N SER A 605 -16.77 -0.47 26.04
CA SER A 605 -16.43 0.93 26.32
C SER A 605 -14.96 1.23 26.01
N GLU A 606 -14.05 0.28 26.24
CA GLU A 606 -12.63 0.41 25.84
C GLU A 606 -12.48 0.46 24.31
N LYS A 607 -13.16 -0.42 23.57
CA LYS A 607 -13.15 -0.38 22.09
C LYS A 607 -13.87 0.83 21.54
N GLU A 608 -14.97 1.26 22.14
CA GLU A 608 -15.66 2.50 21.77
C GLU A 608 -14.85 3.74 22.13
N ARG A 609 -14.10 3.74 23.23
CA ARG A 609 -13.17 4.82 23.57
C ARG A 609 -12.00 4.82 22.59
N THR A 610 -11.45 3.67 22.24
CA THR A 610 -10.40 3.54 21.22
C THR A 610 -10.91 3.98 19.84
N ALA A 611 -12.12 3.59 19.46
CA ALA A 611 -12.77 3.96 18.22
C ALA A 611 -13.18 5.44 18.20
N LYS A 612 -13.69 6.00 19.31
CA LYS A 612 -13.99 7.44 19.46
C LYS A 612 -12.72 8.27 19.51
N VAL A 613 -11.62 7.77 20.08
CA VAL A 613 -10.30 8.40 19.98
C VAL A 613 -9.79 8.35 18.54
N GLN A 614 -10.02 7.25 17.79
CA GLN A 614 -9.73 7.17 16.37
C GLN A 614 -10.63 8.07 15.50
N ILE A 615 -11.92 8.23 15.84
CA ILE A 615 -12.90 9.06 15.12
C ILE A 615 -12.71 10.55 15.47
N ALA A 616 -12.44 10.89 16.73
CA ALA A 616 -12.12 12.24 17.17
C ALA A 616 -10.74 12.68 16.64
N LYS A 617 -9.76 11.76 16.55
CA LYS A 617 -8.50 11.99 15.82
C LYS A 617 -8.68 11.99 14.30
N GLY A 618 -9.72 11.34 13.78
CA GLY A 618 -10.09 11.37 12.36
C GLY A 618 -10.74 12.68 11.92
N ASN A 619 -11.37 13.42 12.85
CA ASN A 619 -11.97 14.72 12.57
C ASN A 619 -11.15 15.91 13.11
N ILE A 620 -10.22 15.69 14.02
CA ILE A 620 -9.31 16.70 14.55
C ILE A 620 -7.92 16.06 14.64
N LEU A 621 -7.02 16.51 13.77
CA LEU A 621 -5.60 16.13 13.60
C LEU A 621 -5.31 15.09 12.49
N GLU A 622 -5.19 15.60 11.26
CA GLU A 622 -3.94 15.47 10.48
C GLU A 622 -2.76 16.06 11.28
N GLY A 623 -2.51 15.51 12.47
CA GLY A 623 -1.41 15.88 13.33
C GLY A 623 -0.20 15.05 12.93
N ASN A 624 0.55 15.59 11.98
CA ASN A 624 1.97 15.34 11.73
C ASN A 624 2.60 14.21 12.57
N HIS A 625 2.92 13.09 11.92
CA HIS A 625 3.75 12.03 12.51
C HIS A 625 5.23 12.43 12.69
N PHE A 626 5.58 13.72 12.56
CA PHE A 626 6.97 14.22 12.60
C PHE A 626 7.21 15.52 13.40
N GLN A 627 6.27 16.04 14.17
CA GLN A 627 6.58 17.24 14.98
C GLN A 627 7.35 16.89 16.26
N LYS A 628 8.37 17.70 16.56
CA LYS A 628 8.84 17.98 17.93
C LYS A 628 7.75 18.79 18.60
N VAL A 629 7.36 18.39 19.81
CA VAL A 629 6.59 19.25 20.70
C VAL A 629 7.59 20.28 21.22
N GLU A 630 7.54 21.51 20.72
CA GLU A 630 8.14 22.62 21.44
C GLU A 630 7.28 22.85 22.69
N GLU A 631 7.86 22.58 23.86
CA GLU A 631 7.26 22.98 25.13
C GLU A 631 7.38 24.50 25.26
N GLU A 632 6.25 25.16 25.49
CA GLU A 632 6.16 26.60 25.73
C GLU A 632 6.93 26.99 26.99
N ALA A 633 7.76 28.03 26.85
CA ALA A 633 8.06 29.01 27.90
C ALA A 633 7.84 30.42 27.32
#